data_AF-A0A3A4KKE6-F1
#
_entry.id   AF-A0A3A4KKE6-F1
#
_cell.length_a   1.000
_cell.length_b   1.000
_cell.length_c   1.000
_cell.angle_alpha   90.00
_cell.angle_beta   90.00
_cell.angle_gamma   90.00
#
_symmetry.space_group_name_H-M   'P 1'
#
loop_
_entity.id
_entity.type
_entity.pdbx_description
1 polymer ?
#
loop_
_entity_poly.entity_id
_entity_poly.type
_entity_poly.pdbx_seq_one_letter_code
_entity_poly.pdbx_strand_id
1 'polypeptide(L)'
;MARTERGATERWPEVAPRGRDWESEEWEEPQRAPIVNPYAIIALVAALLGLFPVALVFGLVSFSHPRGRGLAVFALLIGLLEVAALVGFVVLGGNGLRDLVNRTDRAQTAPATAPQAVRTPAIVPPTTSAAASSTPVVAEAGTPAKGQVCAENQVGLIGTAGDGGTLICLFKSGVNGGYRWAGPYTVAGGVQQTGTSCDPTGQKSARTTDGKALVCEGQGRNAMWVPWTE
;
A
#
# COMPACT_ATOMS: atom_id res chain seq x y z
N MET A 1 17.24 -72.25 49.30
CA MET A 1 17.20 -70.78 49.37
C MET A 1 17.79 -70.24 48.09
N ALA A 2 16.94 -69.66 47.25
CA ALA A 2 17.30 -69.06 45.97
C ALA A 2 17.71 -67.59 46.19
N ARG A 3 18.85 -67.17 45.65
CA ARG A 3 19.11 -65.77 45.34
C ARG A 3 19.88 -65.72 44.03
N THR A 4 19.17 -65.19 43.04
CA THR A 4 19.53 -65.04 41.64
C THR A 4 20.67 -64.05 41.44
N GLU A 5 21.56 -64.41 40.52
CA GLU A 5 22.53 -63.54 39.89
C GLU A 5 21.78 -62.47 39.06
N ARG A 6 22.15 -61.19 39.22
CA ARG A 6 21.66 -60.09 38.37
C ARG A 6 22.86 -59.42 37.70
N GLY A 7 22.91 -59.53 36.37
CA GLY A 7 23.37 -58.45 35.49
C GLY A 7 24.86 -58.40 35.19
N ALA A 8 25.35 -59.40 34.47
CA ALA A 8 26.45 -59.18 33.53
C ALA A 8 25.92 -58.46 32.28
N THR A 9 26.82 -57.73 31.60
CA THR A 9 26.72 -57.28 30.19
C THR A 9 25.71 -56.11 29.97
N GLU A 10 25.92 -55.05 29.18
CA GLU A 10 26.68 -54.80 27.94
C GLU A 10 26.98 -53.29 27.90
N ARG A 11 28.25 -52.88 27.98
CA ARG A 11 29.02 -52.34 26.85
C ARG A 11 28.14 -51.61 25.82
N TRP A 12 27.91 -50.32 26.06
CA TRP A 12 27.34 -49.43 25.04
C TRP A 12 28.16 -49.55 23.75
N PRO A 13 27.52 -49.77 22.59
CA PRO A 13 28.24 -49.82 21.34
C PRO A 13 28.84 -48.44 21.06
N GLU A 14 30.18 -48.39 20.99
CA GLU A 14 30.90 -47.30 20.34
C GLU A 14 30.38 -47.22 18.90
N VAL A 15 29.53 -46.25 18.63
CA VAL A 15 29.17 -45.88 17.28
C VAL A 15 30.43 -45.26 16.67
N ALA A 16 31.17 -46.05 15.90
CA ALA A 16 32.17 -45.53 15.00
C ALA A 16 31.55 -44.39 14.18
N PRO A 17 32.20 -43.22 13.98
CA PRO A 17 31.71 -42.22 13.06
C PRO A 17 31.74 -42.85 11.67
N ARG A 18 30.57 -43.35 11.28
CA ARG A 18 30.27 -43.88 9.98
C ARG A 18 30.35 -42.68 9.06
N GLY A 19 31.39 -42.61 8.25
CA GLY A 19 31.37 -41.80 7.04
C GLY A 19 30.08 -42.13 6.30
N ARG A 20 29.16 -41.18 6.30
CA ARG A 20 27.87 -41.27 5.62
C ARG A 20 27.34 -39.85 5.45
N ASP A 21 27.62 -39.25 4.30
CA ASP A 21 26.63 -38.54 3.49
C ASP A 21 25.53 -37.79 4.26
N TRP A 22 25.91 -36.71 4.94
CA TRP A 22 25.01 -35.61 5.31
C TRP A 22 25.24 -34.44 4.35
N GLU A 23 25.15 -34.73 3.05
CA GLU A 23 24.52 -33.84 2.08
C GLU A 23 23.01 -33.94 2.28
N SER A 24 22.46 -33.22 3.25
CA SER A 24 21.04 -32.82 3.34
C SER A 24 20.75 -32.35 4.76
N GLU A 25 20.93 -31.05 4.96
CA GLU A 25 20.04 -30.15 5.70
C GLU A 25 20.85 -28.86 5.86
N GLU A 26 21.00 -28.19 4.71
CA GLU A 26 21.21 -26.75 4.66
C GLU A 26 19.99 -26.14 5.35
N TRP A 27 20.04 -26.09 6.68
CA TRP A 27 19.29 -25.11 7.44
C TRP A 27 19.67 -23.78 6.81
N GLU A 28 18.76 -23.20 6.03
CA GLU A 28 18.81 -21.79 5.70
C GLU A 28 19.03 -21.06 7.02
N GLU A 29 20.28 -20.70 7.32
CA GLU A 29 20.61 -19.69 8.32
C GLU A 29 19.63 -18.55 8.00
N PRO A 30 18.77 -18.13 8.95
CA PRO A 30 17.88 -17.01 8.71
C PRO A 30 18.79 -15.88 8.24
N GLN A 31 18.66 -15.53 6.96
CA GLN A 31 19.60 -14.71 6.22
C GLN A 31 20.05 -13.60 7.16
N ARG A 32 21.34 -13.56 7.53
CA ARG A 32 21.88 -12.50 8.37
C ARG A 32 21.57 -11.21 7.62
N ALA A 33 20.48 -10.55 8.01
CA ALA A 33 20.08 -9.30 7.41
C ALA A 33 21.32 -8.41 7.53
N PRO A 34 21.81 -7.83 6.41
CA PRO A 34 23.01 -7.03 6.44
C PRO A 34 22.84 -5.99 7.54
N ILE A 35 23.70 -6.05 8.57
CA ILE A 35 23.65 -5.18 9.74
C ILE A 35 24.03 -3.77 9.27
N VAL A 36 23.04 -3.08 8.71
CA VAL A 36 23.18 -1.72 8.21
C VAL A 36 22.89 -0.76 9.36
N ASN A 37 23.72 0.28 9.48
CA ASN A 37 23.56 1.29 10.52
C ASN A 37 22.24 2.06 10.27
N PRO A 38 21.27 2.06 11.22
CA PRO A 38 19.98 2.72 11.02
C PRO A 38 20.11 4.21 10.70
N TYR A 39 21.16 4.87 11.20
CA TYR A 39 21.43 6.28 10.90
C TYR A 39 21.77 6.53 9.43
N ALA A 40 22.36 5.57 8.73
CA ALA A 40 22.66 5.68 7.30
C ALA A 40 21.40 5.61 6.44
N ILE A 41 20.43 4.77 6.84
CA ILE A 41 19.12 4.68 6.17
C ILE A 41 18.37 6.01 6.33
N ILE A 42 18.35 6.55 7.54
CA ILE A 42 17.69 7.83 7.84
C ILE A 42 18.31 8.97 7.04
N ALA A 43 19.66 9.02 6.95
CA ALA A 43 20.36 10.03 6.15
C ALA A 43 20.00 9.94 4.66
N LEU A 44 19.91 8.72 4.12
CA LEU A 44 19.57 8.49 2.72
C LEU A 44 18.11 8.87 2.41
N VAL A 45 17.17 8.50 3.27
CA VAL A 45 15.75 8.88 3.13
C VAL A 45 15.60 10.41 3.24
N ALA A 46 16.29 11.05 4.18
CA ALA A 46 16.27 12.50 4.31
C ALA A 46 16.85 13.21 3.07
N ALA A 47 17.92 12.67 2.47
CA ALA A 47 18.47 13.20 1.22
C ALA A 47 17.49 13.04 0.05
N LEU A 48 16.82 11.88 -0.07
CA LEU A 48 15.81 11.66 -1.12
C LEU A 48 14.58 12.58 -0.97
N LEU A 49 14.26 13.00 0.25
CA LEU A 49 13.18 13.93 0.55
C LEU A 49 13.60 15.41 0.48
N GLY A 50 14.85 15.71 0.14
CA GLY A 50 15.39 17.07 0.10
C GLY A 50 15.53 17.75 1.48
N LEU A 51 15.50 16.96 2.56
CA LEU A 51 15.71 17.43 3.94
C LEU A 51 17.21 17.57 4.22
N PHE A 52 17.86 18.43 3.45
CA PHE A 52 19.31 18.58 3.40
C PHE A 52 19.98 18.75 4.79
N PRO A 53 19.48 19.59 5.73
CA PRO A 53 20.11 19.73 7.05
C PRO A 53 20.06 18.44 7.87
N VAL A 54 18.97 17.68 7.75
CA VAL A 54 18.78 16.41 8.46
C VAL A 54 19.70 15.35 7.84
N ALA A 55 19.74 15.26 6.51
CA ALA A 55 20.61 14.33 5.80
C ALA A 55 22.10 14.52 6.15
N LEU A 56 22.55 15.77 6.28
CA LEU A 56 23.94 16.11 6.58
C LEU A 56 24.34 15.67 7.99
N VAL A 57 23.49 15.92 9.00
CA VAL A 57 23.74 15.53 10.39
C VAL A 57 23.78 14.01 10.53
N PHE A 58 22.79 13.30 9.99
CA PHE A 58 22.72 11.83 10.11
C PHE A 58 23.80 11.14 9.25
N GLY A 59 24.17 11.72 8.11
CA GLY A 59 25.29 11.26 7.29
C GLY A 59 26.62 11.35 8.03
N LEU A 60 26.91 12.48 8.69
CA LEU A 60 28.11 12.65 9.51
C LEU A 60 28.15 11.70 10.71
N VAL A 61 27.01 11.49 11.40
CA VAL A 61 26.91 10.52 12.50
C VAL A 61 27.16 9.10 12.02
N SER A 62 26.70 8.74 10.82
CA SER A 62 26.93 7.41 10.25
C SER A 62 28.40 7.12 9.91
N PHE A 63 29.20 8.16 9.64
CA PHE A 63 30.64 8.05 9.34
C PHE A 63 31.50 7.61 10.54
N SER A 64 30.98 7.74 11.76
CA SER A 64 31.62 7.27 12.99
C SER A 64 31.73 5.74 13.07
N HIS A 65 31.01 5.00 12.22
CA HIS A 65 31.04 3.54 12.19
C HIS A 65 31.86 2.99 11.02
N PRO A 66 32.90 2.15 11.27
CA PRO A 66 33.87 1.73 10.25
C PRO A 66 33.27 0.88 9.12
N ARG A 67 32.08 0.28 9.30
CA ARG A 67 31.40 -0.56 8.30
C ARG A 67 30.40 0.18 7.40
N GLY A 68 30.14 1.48 7.63
CA GLY A 68 29.11 2.25 6.90
C GLY A 68 29.63 3.25 5.86
N ARG A 69 30.95 3.31 5.64
CA ARG A 69 31.61 4.40 4.90
C ARG A 69 31.13 4.56 3.45
N GLY A 70 30.85 3.45 2.75
CA GLY A 70 30.41 3.50 1.35
C GLY A 70 29.06 4.22 1.18
N LEU A 71 28.07 3.86 1.99
CA LEU A 71 26.72 4.46 1.95
C LEU A 71 26.74 5.94 2.37
N ALA A 72 27.59 6.29 3.34
CA ALA A 72 27.73 7.66 3.80
C ALA A 72 28.34 8.59 2.74
N VAL A 73 29.29 8.09 1.93
CA VAL A 73 29.85 8.85 0.79
C VAL A 73 28.77 9.10 -0.27
N PHE A 74 27.95 8.10 -0.60
CA PHE A 74 26.85 8.28 -1.56
C PHE A 74 25.82 9.31 -1.08
N ALA A 75 25.43 9.27 0.20
CA ALA A 75 24.51 10.26 0.76
C ALA A 75 25.08 11.69 0.69
N LEU A 76 26.37 11.85 0.96
CA LEU A 76 27.06 13.16 0.88
C LEU A 76 27.13 13.66 -0.56
N LEU A 77 27.47 12.79 -1.52
CA LEU A 77 27.52 13.14 -2.95
C LEU A 77 26.14 13.55 -3.47
N ILE A 78 25.08 12.84 -3.08
CA ILE A 78 23.70 13.17 -3.46
C ILE A 78 23.31 14.54 -2.87
N GLY A 79 23.57 14.78 -1.59
CA GLY A 79 23.30 16.08 -0.97
C GLY A 79 24.06 17.23 -1.62
N LEU A 80 25.32 17.02 -2.00
CA LEU A 80 26.14 18.04 -2.65
C LEU A 80 25.65 18.35 -4.07
N LEU A 81 25.19 17.34 -4.80
CA LEU A 81 24.57 17.49 -6.11
C LEU A 81 23.25 18.26 -6.03
N GLU A 82 22.45 18.03 -5.00
CA GLU A 82 21.20 18.74 -4.77
C GLU A 82 21.42 20.22 -4.46
N VAL A 83 22.39 20.56 -3.61
CA VAL A 83 22.77 21.96 -3.35
C VAL A 83 23.26 22.64 -4.61
N ALA A 84 24.07 21.97 -5.42
CA ALA A 84 24.53 22.51 -6.71
C ALA A 84 23.36 22.75 -7.68
N ALA A 85 22.36 21.85 -7.70
CA ALA A 85 21.15 22.01 -8.49
C ALA A 85 20.28 23.17 -8.00
N LEU A 86 20.12 23.36 -6.68
CA LEU A 86 19.38 24.49 -6.11
C LEU A 86 20.08 25.82 -6.39
N VAL A 87 21.40 25.89 -6.22
CA VAL A 87 22.18 27.09 -6.54
C VAL A 87 22.10 27.37 -8.05
N GLY A 88 22.22 26.34 -8.89
CA GLY A 88 22.03 26.45 -10.33
C GLY A 88 20.63 26.94 -10.68
N PHE A 89 19.58 26.40 -10.06
CA PHE A 89 18.20 26.83 -10.27
C PHE A 89 17.97 28.28 -9.84
N VAL A 90 18.56 28.73 -8.73
CA VAL A 90 18.45 30.12 -8.27
C VAL A 90 19.22 31.07 -9.19
N VAL A 91 20.43 30.71 -9.59
CA VAL A 91 21.30 31.53 -10.45
C VAL A 91 20.78 31.59 -11.89
N LEU A 92 20.27 30.49 -12.43
CA LEU A 92 19.77 30.38 -13.82
C LEU A 92 18.27 30.73 -13.92
N GLY A 93 17.47 30.45 -12.88
CA GLY A 93 16.03 30.68 -12.82
C GLY A 93 15.61 32.08 -12.35
N GLY A 94 16.56 32.93 -11.94
CA GLY A 94 16.31 34.31 -11.50
C GLY A 94 15.60 35.20 -12.53
N ASN A 95 15.65 34.85 -13.83
CA ASN A 95 14.91 35.56 -14.88
C ASN A 95 13.48 35.04 -15.11
N GLY A 96 13.18 33.77 -14.83
CA GLY A 96 11.88 33.16 -15.15
C GLY A 96 10.80 33.34 -14.07
N LEU A 97 11.21 33.46 -12.80
CA LEU A 97 10.27 33.67 -11.69
C LEU A 97 9.63 35.07 -11.72
N ARG A 98 10.35 36.08 -12.23
CA ARG A 98 9.80 37.45 -12.38
C ARG A 98 8.67 37.52 -13.40
N ASP A 99 8.74 36.72 -14.47
CA ASP A 99 7.70 36.67 -15.50
C ASP A 99 6.43 35.94 -15.03
N LEU A 100 6.56 34.93 -14.15
CA LEU A 100 5.40 34.24 -13.58
C LEU A 100 4.65 35.12 -12.58
N VAL A 101 5.36 35.90 -11.76
CA VAL A 101 4.77 36.88 -10.83
C VAL A 101 4.11 38.03 -11.61
N ASN A 102 4.74 38.56 -12.66
CA ASN A 102 4.12 39.60 -13.50
C ASN A 102 2.91 39.12 -14.33
N ARG A 103 2.80 37.81 -14.61
CA ARG A 103 1.66 37.24 -15.35
C ARG A 103 0.48 36.95 -14.42
N THR A 104 0.70 36.77 -13.12
CA THR A 104 -0.38 36.58 -12.13
C THR A 104 -1.12 37.90 -11.85
N ASP A 105 -0.45 39.05 -11.93
CA ASP A 105 -1.09 40.37 -11.78
C ASP A 105 -1.96 40.80 -12.98
N ARG A 106 -1.81 40.16 -14.15
CA ARG A 106 -2.56 40.53 -15.37
C ARG A 106 -3.82 39.71 -15.66
N ALA A 107 -4.16 38.74 -14.81
CA ALA A 107 -5.34 37.88 -14.99
C ALA A 107 -6.62 38.37 -14.27
N GLN A 108 -6.58 39.53 -13.60
CA GLN A 108 -7.76 40.18 -13.02
C GLN A 108 -8.34 41.25 -13.97
N THR A 109 -8.98 40.81 -15.05
CA THR A 109 -10.00 41.62 -15.72
C THR A 109 -11.13 40.71 -16.20
N ALA A 110 -12.18 40.63 -15.39
CA ALA A 110 -13.44 40.00 -15.76
C ALA A 110 -14.24 40.90 -16.72
N PRO A 111 -15.02 40.32 -17.64
CA PRO A 111 -16.32 40.87 -18.00
C PRO A 111 -17.43 40.07 -17.31
N ALA A 112 -18.29 40.79 -16.58
CA ALA A 112 -19.54 40.29 -16.05
C ALA A 112 -20.56 40.10 -17.18
N THR A 113 -21.21 38.92 -17.23
CA THR A 113 -22.45 38.73 -17.98
C THR A 113 -23.46 37.94 -17.11
N ALA A 114 -24.69 38.46 -17.11
CA ALA A 114 -25.80 38.28 -16.18
C ALA A 114 -26.45 36.87 -16.13
N PRO A 115 -27.32 36.58 -15.12
CA PRO A 115 -27.90 35.26 -14.92
C PRO A 115 -29.07 34.96 -15.88
N GLN A 116 -29.06 33.80 -16.52
CA GLN A 116 -30.18 33.31 -17.34
C GLN A 116 -31.09 32.35 -16.55
N ALA A 117 -32.39 32.57 -16.75
CA ALA A 117 -33.51 32.06 -15.99
C ALA A 117 -33.84 30.56 -16.22
N VAL A 118 -34.51 30.03 -15.20
CA VAL A 118 -35.18 28.73 -15.07
C VAL A 118 -35.99 28.33 -16.32
N ARG A 119 -35.82 27.08 -16.77
CA ARG A 119 -36.86 26.31 -17.47
C ARG A 119 -36.87 24.86 -16.99
N THR A 120 -37.93 24.53 -16.26
CA THR A 120 -38.38 23.16 -15.97
C THR A 120 -38.90 22.51 -17.26
N PRO A 121 -38.50 21.29 -17.63
CA PRO A 121 -39.26 20.47 -18.56
C PRO A 121 -40.26 19.57 -17.81
N ALA A 122 -41.44 19.46 -18.41
CA ALA A 122 -42.64 18.84 -17.90
C ALA A 122 -42.54 17.30 -17.76
N ILE A 123 -43.29 16.80 -16.79
CA ILE A 123 -43.66 15.39 -16.58
C ILE A 123 -44.52 14.92 -17.77
N VAL A 124 -44.16 13.78 -18.35
CA VAL A 124 -45.06 12.94 -19.16
C VAL A 124 -44.80 11.48 -18.79
N PRO A 125 -45.80 10.71 -18.33
CA PRO A 125 -45.70 9.25 -18.24
C PRO A 125 -46.11 8.62 -19.57
N PRO A 126 -45.42 7.56 -20.03
CA PRO A 126 -46.19 6.43 -20.52
C PRO A 126 -45.62 5.04 -20.16
N THR A 127 -46.57 4.21 -19.72
CA THR A 127 -46.81 2.82 -20.15
C THR A 127 -45.76 1.75 -19.85
N THR A 128 -46.12 0.95 -18.84
CA THR A 128 -45.90 -0.49 -18.68
C THR A 128 -45.56 -1.24 -19.98
N SER A 129 -44.39 -1.89 -19.99
CA SER A 129 -44.16 -3.10 -20.80
C SER A 129 -43.47 -4.13 -19.90
N ALA A 130 -44.23 -5.15 -19.52
CA ALA A 130 -43.73 -6.34 -18.86
C ALA A 130 -43.08 -7.23 -19.91
N ALA A 131 -41.80 -7.57 -19.74
CA ALA A 131 -41.18 -8.69 -20.41
C ALA A 131 -40.02 -9.26 -19.56
N ALA A 132 -40.29 -10.47 -19.05
CA ALA A 132 -39.36 -11.50 -18.56
C ALA A 132 -38.28 -11.08 -17.54
N SER A 133 -38.60 -11.32 -16.27
CA SER A 133 -37.65 -11.75 -15.26
C SER A 133 -36.75 -12.87 -15.79
N SER A 134 -35.49 -12.56 -16.02
CA SER A 134 -34.41 -13.47 -15.64
C SER A 134 -33.75 -12.87 -14.41
N THR A 135 -34.29 -13.23 -13.24
CA THR A 135 -33.60 -13.07 -11.97
C THR A 135 -32.22 -13.71 -12.16
N PRO A 136 -31.09 -12.97 -12.08
CA PRO A 136 -29.85 -13.66 -11.77
C PRO A 136 -30.11 -14.31 -10.41
N VAL A 137 -29.92 -15.62 -10.35
CA VAL A 137 -29.89 -16.36 -9.10
C VAL A 137 -28.91 -15.61 -8.20
N VAL A 138 -29.45 -14.82 -7.27
CA VAL A 138 -28.73 -14.45 -6.06
C VAL A 138 -28.60 -15.79 -5.38
N ALA A 139 -27.51 -16.48 -5.67
CA ALA A 139 -27.05 -17.57 -4.83
C ALA A 139 -27.09 -16.97 -3.43
N GLU A 140 -27.88 -17.61 -2.57
CA GLU A 140 -28.01 -17.32 -1.16
C GLU A 140 -26.61 -17.45 -0.56
N ALA A 141 -25.80 -16.40 -0.73
CA ALA A 141 -24.48 -16.31 -0.19
C ALA A 141 -24.74 -16.06 1.28
N GLY A 142 -24.73 -17.17 2.05
CA GLY A 142 -24.73 -17.11 3.50
C GLY A 142 -23.75 -16.04 3.96
N THR A 143 -24.07 -15.41 5.08
CA THR A 143 -23.32 -14.29 5.65
C THR A 143 -21.82 -14.52 5.51
N PRO A 144 -21.09 -13.67 4.74
CA PRO A 144 -19.70 -13.93 4.42
C PRO A 144 -18.88 -14.04 5.70
N ALA A 145 -18.08 -15.10 5.81
CA ALA A 145 -17.17 -15.31 6.92
C ALA A 145 -15.74 -14.97 6.50
N LYS A 146 -14.97 -14.40 7.43
CA LYS A 146 -13.56 -14.08 7.20
C LYS A 146 -12.78 -15.33 6.76
N GLY A 147 -12.00 -15.20 5.69
CA GLY A 147 -11.20 -16.28 5.11
C GLY A 147 -11.95 -17.21 4.14
N GLN A 148 -13.29 -17.11 4.06
CA GLN A 148 -14.07 -17.83 3.05
C GLN A 148 -13.67 -17.40 1.65
N VAL A 149 -13.71 -18.35 0.72
CA VAL A 149 -13.46 -18.09 -0.69
C VAL A 149 -14.62 -17.28 -1.26
N CYS A 150 -14.32 -16.31 -2.10
CA CYS A 150 -15.29 -15.57 -2.89
C CYS A 150 -15.01 -15.77 -4.38
N ALA A 151 -16.01 -15.47 -5.21
CA ALA A 151 -15.86 -15.56 -6.66
C ALA A 151 -15.13 -14.31 -7.21
N GLU A 152 -14.50 -14.45 -8.37
CA GLU A 152 -13.78 -13.37 -9.04
C GLU A 152 -14.66 -12.15 -9.36
N ASN A 153 -15.93 -12.38 -9.71
CA ASN A 153 -16.89 -11.28 -9.93
C ASN A 153 -17.26 -10.52 -8.63
N GLN A 154 -16.96 -11.11 -7.46
CA GLN A 154 -17.18 -10.50 -6.15
C GLN A 154 -15.98 -9.69 -5.67
N VAL A 155 -14.88 -9.56 -6.44
CA VAL A 155 -13.74 -8.75 -6.02
C VAL A 155 -14.14 -7.31 -5.73
N GLY A 156 -13.64 -6.81 -4.60
CA GLY A 156 -13.98 -5.51 -4.02
C GLY A 156 -15.38 -5.43 -3.41
N LEU A 157 -16.23 -6.47 -3.54
CA LEU A 157 -17.59 -6.44 -2.97
C LEU A 157 -17.52 -6.33 -1.45
N ILE A 158 -18.41 -5.52 -0.88
CA ILE A 158 -18.53 -5.31 0.56
C ILE A 158 -19.58 -6.27 1.12
N GLY A 159 -19.17 -7.07 2.09
CA GLY A 159 -19.99 -8.01 2.83
C GLY A 159 -20.10 -7.62 4.29
N THR A 160 -21.11 -8.14 4.98
CA THR A 160 -21.24 -8.01 6.44
C THR A 160 -21.12 -9.40 7.04
N ALA A 161 -20.19 -9.58 7.98
CA ALA A 161 -20.00 -10.84 8.70
C ALA A 161 -21.08 -11.06 9.77
N GLY A 162 -21.17 -12.27 10.29
CA GLY A 162 -22.17 -12.63 11.32
C GLY A 162 -22.03 -11.87 12.63
N ASP A 163 -20.85 -11.30 12.89
CA ASP A 163 -20.54 -10.42 14.02
C ASP A 163 -20.81 -8.93 13.71
N GLY A 164 -21.33 -8.60 12.51
CA GLY A 164 -21.55 -7.23 12.05
C GLY A 164 -20.31 -6.55 11.45
N GLY A 165 -19.16 -7.24 11.40
CA GLY A 165 -17.95 -6.71 10.81
C GLY A 165 -18.07 -6.52 9.29
N THR A 166 -17.51 -5.43 8.75
CA THR A 166 -17.45 -5.26 7.29
C THR A 166 -16.29 -6.07 6.72
N LEU A 167 -16.59 -6.94 5.75
CA LEU A 167 -15.60 -7.71 5.00
C LEU A 167 -15.54 -7.23 3.55
N ILE A 168 -14.39 -7.39 2.91
CA ILE A 168 -14.19 -7.10 1.49
C ILE A 168 -13.60 -8.36 0.84
N CYS A 169 -14.12 -8.77 -0.32
CA CYS A 169 -13.52 -9.84 -1.11
C CYS A 169 -12.27 -9.33 -1.83
N LEU A 170 -11.10 -9.79 -1.42
CA LEU A 170 -9.81 -9.35 -1.96
C LEU A 170 -9.02 -10.53 -2.52
N PHE A 171 -8.16 -10.25 -3.48
CA PHE A 171 -7.20 -11.22 -3.97
C PHE A 171 -6.02 -11.33 -3.00
N LYS A 172 -5.80 -12.52 -2.43
CA LYS A 172 -4.61 -12.78 -1.64
C LYS A 172 -3.52 -13.35 -2.54
N SER A 173 -2.33 -12.73 -2.55
CA SER A 173 -1.15 -13.25 -3.24
C SER A 173 -0.45 -14.36 -2.42
N GLY A 174 0.30 -15.25 -3.09
CA GLY A 174 1.10 -16.33 -2.47
C GLY A 174 0.72 -17.75 -2.92
N VAL A 175 1.38 -18.77 -2.35
CA VAL A 175 1.26 -20.20 -2.75
C VAL A 175 -0.16 -20.76 -2.63
N ASN A 176 -0.98 -20.21 -1.73
CA ASN A 176 -2.40 -20.52 -1.57
C ASN A 176 -3.28 -19.29 -1.88
N GLY A 177 -2.86 -18.53 -2.89
CA GLY A 177 -3.52 -17.30 -3.32
C GLY A 177 -4.90 -17.53 -3.90
N GLY A 178 -5.69 -16.46 -3.96
CA GLY A 178 -7.06 -16.49 -4.47
C GLY A 178 -7.97 -15.49 -3.77
N TYR A 179 -9.19 -15.38 -4.27
CA TYR A 179 -10.18 -14.44 -3.79
C TYR A 179 -10.80 -14.92 -2.47
N ARG A 180 -10.66 -14.10 -1.41
CA ARG A 180 -11.19 -14.42 -0.09
C ARG A 180 -11.79 -13.19 0.58
N TRP A 181 -12.79 -13.41 1.42
CA TRP A 181 -13.33 -12.38 2.29
C TRP A 181 -12.32 -12.01 3.39
N ALA A 182 -11.82 -10.78 3.37
CA ALA A 182 -10.87 -10.22 4.32
C ALA A 182 -11.52 -9.11 5.18
N GLY A 183 -10.94 -8.82 6.34
CA GLY A 183 -11.42 -7.78 7.26
C GLY A 183 -11.15 -8.08 8.73
N PRO A 184 -11.73 -7.30 9.66
CA PRO A 184 -12.70 -6.23 9.42
C PRO A 184 -12.08 -4.99 8.78
N TYR A 185 -12.82 -4.34 7.88
CA TYR A 185 -12.44 -3.06 7.26
C TYR A 185 -13.41 -1.94 7.66
N THR A 186 -12.93 -0.69 7.62
CA THR A 186 -13.79 0.50 7.78
C THR A 186 -13.94 1.18 6.43
N VAL A 187 -15.08 0.97 5.78
CA VAL A 187 -15.42 1.61 4.50
C VAL A 187 -16.40 2.74 4.75
N ALA A 188 -16.03 3.98 4.41
CA ALA A 188 -16.92 5.12 4.58
C ALA A 188 -18.24 4.92 3.81
N GLY A 189 -19.33 5.47 4.32
CA GLY A 189 -20.66 5.33 3.71
C GLY A 189 -20.88 6.16 2.44
N GLY A 190 -19.92 7.00 2.05
CA GLY A 190 -20.02 7.84 0.86
C GLY A 190 -20.00 7.01 -0.42
N VAL A 191 -20.93 7.29 -1.34
CA VAL A 191 -20.96 6.68 -2.66
C VAL A 191 -20.12 7.50 -3.62
N GLN A 192 -19.15 6.87 -4.29
CA GLN A 192 -18.22 7.48 -5.23
C GLN A 192 -18.09 6.61 -6.50
N GLN A 193 -17.49 7.18 -7.54
CA GLN A 193 -17.22 6.46 -8.80
C GLN A 193 -15.72 6.21 -8.95
N THR A 194 -15.37 5.06 -9.51
CA THR A 194 -14.00 4.75 -9.88
C THR A 194 -13.44 5.77 -10.86
N GLY A 195 -12.21 6.19 -10.65
CA GLY A 195 -11.49 7.11 -11.52
C GLY A 195 -11.75 8.60 -11.26
N THR A 196 -12.66 8.96 -10.35
CA THR A 196 -12.88 10.36 -9.98
C THR A 196 -11.87 10.81 -8.92
N SER A 197 -11.62 12.12 -8.83
CA SER A 197 -10.69 12.68 -7.85
C SER A 197 -11.17 12.48 -6.42
N CYS A 198 -10.25 12.22 -5.50
CA CYS A 198 -10.52 12.06 -4.09
C CYS A 198 -9.56 12.91 -3.24
N ASP A 199 -9.93 13.14 -1.97
CA ASP A 199 -9.05 13.77 -0.98
C ASP A 199 -8.53 12.70 -0.01
N PRO A 200 -7.22 12.34 -0.08
CA PRO A 200 -6.67 11.25 0.74
C PRO A 200 -6.57 11.63 2.23
N THR A 201 -6.72 12.92 2.57
CA THR A 201 -6.67 13.39 3.97
C THR A 201 -8.02 13.27 4.66
N GLY A 202 -9.12 13.52 3.93
CA GLY A 202 -10.48 13.46 4.46
C GLY A 202 -11.26 12.18 4.13
N GLN A 203 -10.92 11.49 3.03
CA GLN A 203 -11.70 10.37 2.48
C GLN A 203 -10.77 9.23 2.05
N LYS A 204 -10.49 8.28 2.96
CA LYS A 204 -9.59 7.15 2.67
C LYS A 204 -10.25 6.01 1.89
N SER A 205 -11.56 5.84 2.07
CA SER A 205 -12.34 4.77 1.46
C SER A 205 -13.73 5.26 1.10
N ALA A 206 -14.37 4.61 0.14
CA ALA A 206 -15.75 4.89 -0.29
C ALA A 206 -16.39 3.61 -0.84
N ARG A 207 -17.65 3.71 -1.29
CA ARG A 207 -18.40 2.62 -1.93
C ARG A 207 -18.83 3.02 -3.32
N THR A 208 -18.89 2.09 -4.25
CA THR A 208 -19.61 2.29 -5.50
C THR A 208 -21.11 2.02 -5.33
N THR A 209 -21.91 2.39 -6.33
CA THR A 209 -23.36 2.10 -6.36
C THR A 209 -23.68 0.60 -6.41
N ASP A 210 -22.75 -0.20 -6.94
CA ASP A 210 -22.83 -1.68 -6.97
C ASP A 210 -22.28 -2.34 -5.68
N GLY A 211 -21.94 -1.54 -4.66
CA GLY A 211 -21.53 -2.06 -3.36
C GLY A 211 -20.10 -2.58 -3.29
N LYS A 212 -19.23 -2.15 -4.22
CA LYS A 212 -17.79 -2.43 -4.17
C LYS A 212 -17.06 -1.33 -3.38
N ALA A 213 -15.97 -1.71 -2.71
CA ALA A 213 -15.12 -0.81 -1.98
C ALA A 213 -14.17 -0.07 -2.94
N LEU A 214 -14.00 1.22 -2.66
CA LEU A 214 -13.01 2.09 -3.28
C LEU A 214 -12.02 2.53 -2.22
N VAL A 215 -10.78 2.71 -2.63
CA VAL A 215 -9.72 3.34 -1.85
C VAL A 215 -9.25 4.59 -2.58
N CYS A 216 -8.95 5.65 -1.82
CA CYS A 216 -8.38 6.87 -2.38
C CYS A 216 -6.86 6.71 -2.46
N GLU A 217 -6.35 6.58 -3.68
CA GLU A 217 -4.91 6.40 -3.93
C GLU A 217 -4.31 7.61 -4.64
N GLY A 218 -3.02 7.85 -4.40
CA GLY A 218 -2.28 8.98 -4.93
C GLY A 218 -1.99 10.05 -3.88
N GLN A 219 -1.43 11.18 -4.31
CA GLN A 219 -1.01 12.26 -3.43
C GLN A 219 -1.54 13.62 -3.89
N GLY A 220 -1.97 14.43 -2.93
CA GLY A 220 -2.46 15.79 -3.16
C GLY A 220 -3.69 15.80 -4.07
N ARG A 221 -3.68 16.70 -5.06
CA ARG A 221 -4.80 16.90 -6.00
C ARG A 221 -4.93 15.82 -7.08
N ASN A 222 -3.94 14.94 -7.19
CA ASN A 222 -3.91 13.87 -8.19
C ASN A 222 -4.41 12.54 -7.62
N ALA A 223 -4.92 12.52 -6.39
CA ALA A 223 -5.47 11.32 -5.81
C ALA A 223 -6.81 10.98 -6.48
N MET A 224 -7.04 9.69 -6.72
CA MET A 224 -8.21 9.17 -7.41
C MET A 224 -8.79 7.95 -6.69
N TRP A 225 -10.10 7.78 -6.82
CA TRP A 225 -10.78 6.59 -6.36
C TRP A 225 -10.41 5.40 -7.23
N VAL A 226 -9.82 4.38 -6.64
CA VAL A 226 -9.51 3.12 -7.33
C VAL A 226 -10.25 1.95 -6.69
N PRO A 227 -10.57 0.88 -7.46
CA PRO A 227 -11.21 -0.31 -6.92
C PRO A 227 -10.29 -0.98 -5.89
N TRP A 228 -10.84 -1.36 -4.74
CA TRP A 228 -10.07 -2.05 -3.72
C TRP A 228 -10.07 -3.56 -4.02
N THR A 229 -8.96 -4.06 -4.58
CA THR A 229 -8.85 -5.46 -5.06
C THR A 229 -7.83 -6.32 -4.31
N GLU A 230 -6.92 -5.72 -3.55
CA GLU A 230 -5.86 -6.40 -2.78
C GLU A 230 -5.66 -5.87 -1.36
#